data_AF-A0A7N2LMU0-F1
#
_entry.id   AF-A0A7N2LMU0-F1
#
_cell.length_a   1.000
_cell.length_b   1.000
_cell.length_c   1.000
_cell.angle_alpha   90.00
_cell.angle_beta   90.00
_cell.angle_gamma   90.00
#
_symmetry.space_group_name_H-M   'P 1'
#
loop_
_entity.id
_entity.type
_entity.pdbx_description
1 polymer ?
#
loop_
_entity_poly.entity_id
_entity_poly.type
_entity_poly.pdbx_seq_one_letter_code
_entity_poly.pdbx_strand_id
1 'polypeptide(L)'
;MRCSMLDCMEVFSKGIHRALVPLDSHMANTSGVELVESASSYRMLTQMDLLRFLKEHESDIEGIISRPLSELGAVTENVYAITDRTKVIEAIKCMRATMLNAVPIVTASNAHEEDHKQLINGRGRKLIGTFSSTDLRGSLLATLQSWLPLSALDFTEYVSKGPLYASSDSPRQLVTCLPESSLTEVIDKAVTKHVHRVWVVDQQGLLVGLVSLTDIIRVIRLSLQSESRMM
;
A
#
# COMPACT_ATOMS: atom_id res chain seq x y z
N MET A 1 23.35 -13.58 14.00
CA MET A 1 22.81 -14.05 12.69
C MET A 1 22.77 -12.86 11.72
N ARG A 2 23.51 -12.89 10.59
CA ARG A 2 23.48 -11.77 9.62
C ARG A 2 22.18 -11.86 8.81
N CYS A 3 21.30 -10.87 8.95
CA CYS A 3 20.05 -10.75 8.18
C CYS A 3 20.33 -10.03 6.86
N SER A 4 19.94 -10.61 5.73
CA SER A 4 20.05 -9.98 4.41
C SER A 4 18.78 -9.24 4.01
N MET A 5 18.88 -8.38 2.99
CA MET A 5 17.68 -7.73 2.42
C MET A 5 16.71 -8.75 1.82
N LEU A 6 17.21 -9.85 1.25
CA LEU A 6 16.37 -10.93 0.71
C LEU A 6 15.56 -11.64 1.81
N ASP A 7 16.11 -11.76 3.02
CA ASP A 7 15.39 -12.30 4.18
C ASP A 7 14.24 -11.38 4.60
N CYS A 8 14.46 -10.05 4.57
CA CYS A 8 13.40 -9.07 4.80
C CYS A 8 12.33 -9.12 3.70
N MET A 9 12.74 -9.25 2.44
CA MET A 9 11.81 -9.39 1.31
C MET A 9 10.95 -10.65 1.43
N GLU A 10 11.47 -11.75 1.97
CA GLU A 10 10.71 -12.99 2.17
C GLU A 10 9.49 -12.76 3.07
N VAL A 11 9.69 -12.17 4.26
CA VAL A 11 8.58 -11.89 5.17
C VAL A 11 7.65 -10.82 4.62
N PHE A 12 8.19 -9.78 3.98
CA PHE A 12 7.39 -8.69 3.42
C PHE A 12 6.53 -9.13 2.24
N SER A 13 7.01 -10.05 1.40
CA SER A 13 6.24 -10.64 0.29
C SER A 13 5.04 -11.47 0.75
N LYS A 14 4.96 -11.81 2.04
CA LYS A 14 3.87 -12.57 2.67
C LYS A 14 2.91 -11.71 3.49
N GLY A 15 2.95 -10.39 3.33
CA GLY A 15 2.04 -9.46 4.00
C GLY A 15 2.49 -8.98 5.37
N ILE A 16 3.73 -9.28 5.79
CA ILE A 16 4.33 -8.59 6.95
C ILE A 16 4.70 -7.18 6.53
N HIS A 17 4.19 -6.16 7.21
CA HIS A 17 4.42 -4.77 6.82
C HIS A 17 5.64 -4.12 7.48
N ARG A 18 6.09 -4.69 8.60
CA ARG A 18 7.15 -4.15 9.46
C ARG A 18 7.97 -5.30 10.06
N ALA A 19 9.29 -5.16 10.07
CA ALA A 19 10.21 -6.11 10.68
C ALA A 19 11.11 -5.37 11.69
N LEU A 20 11.41 -6.01 12.82
CA LEU A 20 12.44 -5.53 13.74
C LEU A 20 13.78 -6.13 13.31
N VAL A 21 14.70 -5.26 12.91
CA VAL A 21 16.06 -5.64 12.52
C VAL A 21 16.98 -5.39 13.72
N PRO A 22 17.66 -6.42 14.24
CA PRO A 22 18.63 -6.23 15.32
C PRO A 22 19.79 -5.35 14.84
N LEU A 23 20.22 -4.42 15.69
CA LEU A 23 21.45 -3.67 15.49
C LEU A 23 22.52 -4.32 16.36
N ASP A 24 23.69 -4.59 15.77
CA ASP A 24 24.80 -5.18 16.50
C ASP A 24 25.19 -4.26 17.67
N SER A 25 25.29 -4.84 18.86
CA SER A 25 25.90 -4.15 19.99
C SER A 25 27.39 -4.01 19.71
N HIS A 26 27.90 -2.80 19.55
CA HIS A 26 29.34 -2.53 19.67
C HIS A 26 29.78 -2.79 21.12
N MET A 27 29.78 -4.03 21.59
CA MET A 27 30.48 -4.42 22.81
C MET A 27 31.89 -4.82 22.39
N ALA A 28 32.83 -3.90 22.61
CA ALA A 28 34.24 -4.20 22.51
C ALA A 28 34.56 -5.40 23.43
N ASN A 29 35.04 -6.49 22.84
CA ASN A 29 35.69 -7.65 23.44
C ASN A 29 35.52 -7.79 24.97
N THR A 30 34.50 -8.53 25.39
CA THR A 30 34.53 -9.19 26.70
C THR A 30 34.49 -10.69 26.48
N SER A 31 35.63 -11.32 26.73
CA SER A 31 35.85 -12.76 26.65
C SER A 31 35.03 -13.45 27.74
N GLY A 32 33.81 -13.85 27.44
CA GLY A 32 32.93 -14.55 28.36
C GLY A 32 31.90 -15.36 27.58
N VAL A 33 31.80 -16.65 27.91
CA VAL A 33 30.81 -17.56 27.35
C VAL A 33 29.45 -17.15 27.92
N GLU A 34 28.64 -16.43 27.15
CA GLU A 34 27.21 -16.23 27.48
C GLU A 34 26.30 -16.59 26.31
N LEU A 35 25.25 -17.31 26.70
CA LEU A 35 24.20 -17.88 25.89
C LEU A 35 23.25 -16.77 25.38
N VAL A 36 22.89 -16.88 24.10
CA VAL A 36 21.88 -16.09 23.37
C VAL A 36 22.24 -14.60 23.22
N GLU A 37 22.90 -14.28 22.10
CA GLU A 37 23.09 -12.93 21.56
C GLU A 37 21.73 -12.21 21.38
N SER A 38 21.21 -11.60 22.44
CA SER A 38 20.10 -10.66 22.34
C SER A 38 20.69 -9.34 21.85
N ALA A 39 20.29 -8.88 20.66
CA ALA A 39 20.71 -7.58 20.16
C ALA A 39 20.35 -6.47 21.17
N SER A 40 21.27 -5.55 21.43
CA SER A 40 21.08 -4.47 22.42
C SER A 40 20.07 -3.42 21.96
N SER A 41 19.77 -3.37 20.66
CA SER A 41 18.73 -2.51 20.10
C SER A 41 18.19 -3.06 18.78
N TYR A 42 17.01 -2.60 18.40
CA TYR A 42 16.35 -2.97 17.16
C TYR A 42 15.93 -1.72 16.40
N ARG A 43 15.95 -1.79 15.07
CA ARG A 43 15.37 -0.79 14.18
C ARG A 43 14.16 -1.37 13.47
N MET A 44 13.09 -0.60 13.40
CA MET A 44 11.92 -0.97 12.60
C MET A 44 12.19 -0.68 11.13
N LEU A 45 12.11 -1.70 10.29
CA LEU A 45 12.13 -1.59 8.84
C LEU A 45 10.70 -1.79 8.32
N THR A 46 10.25 -0.97 7.37
CA THR A 46 8.94 -1.12 6.72
C THR A 46 9.06 -1.50 5.25
N GLN A 47 7.97 -1.99 4.66
CA GLN A 47 7.88 -2.18 3.21
C GLN A 47 8.17 -0.89 2.42
N MET A 48 7.74 0.27 2.92
CA MET A 48 7.99 1.56 2.28
C MET A 48 9.47 1.95 2.32
N ASP A 49 10.18 1.64 3.41
CA ASP A 49 11.63 1.89 3.51
C ASP A 49 12.40 1.03 2.53
N LEU A 50 12.01 -0.24 2.38
CA LEU A 50 12.59 -1.13 1.36
C LEU A 50 12.36 -0.60 -0.05
N LEU A 51 11.14 -0.16 -0.39
CA LEU A 51 10.85 0.39 -1.72
C LEU A 51 11.63 1.69 -1.99
N ARG A 52 11.81 2.55 -0.99
CA ARG A 52 12.66 3.74 -1.11
C ARG A 52 14.11 3.35 -1.41
N PHE A 53 14.64 2.37 -0.69
CA PHE A 53 15.98 1.84 -0.94
C PHE A 53 16.13 1.27 -2.35
N LEU A 54 15.18 0.44 -2.81
CA LEU A 54 15.20 -0.14 -4.16
C LEU A 54 15.10 0.92 -5.25
N LYS A 55 14.32 1.99 -5.03
CA LYS A 55 14.25 3.14 -5.95
C LYS A 55 15.59 3.87 -6.05
N GLU A 56 16.31 4.03 -4.94
CA GLU A 56 17.64 4.65 -4.93
C GLU A 56 18.71 3.78 -5.62
N HIS A 57 18.45 2.48 -5.79
CA HIS A 57 19.34 1.49 -6.42
C HIS A 57 18.70 0.87 -7.67
N GLU A 58 17.91 1.64 -8.42
CA GLU A 58 17.11 1.12 -9.53
C GLU A 58 17.96 0.49 -10.65
N SER A 59 19.19 0.97 -10.85
CA SER A 59 20.14 0.41 -11.82
C SER A 59 20.47 -1.05 -11.58
N ASP A 60 20.48 -1.48 -10.31
CA ASP A 60 20.86 -2.85 -9.92
C ASP A 60 19.75 -3.86 -10.23
N ILE A 61 18.52 -3.38 -10.46
CA ILE A 61 17.32 -4.19 -10.68
C ILE A 61 16.57 -3.79 -11.95
N GLU A 62 17.19 -3.01 -12.83
CA GLU A 62 16.54 -2.40 -14.01
C GLU A 62 15.87 -3.44 -14.92
N GLY A 63 16.51 -4.60 -15.13
CA GLY A 63 15.96 -5.71 -15.92
C GLY A 63 14.64 -6.27 -15.39
N ILE A 64 14.34 -6.04 -14.10
CA ILE A 64 13.11 -6.46 -13.45
C ILE A 64 12.08 -5.34 -13.47
N ILE A 65 12.47 -4.13 -13.03
CA ILE A 65 11.54 -3.04 -12.77
C ILE A 65 11.07 -2.30 -14.04
N SER A 66 11.83 -2.41 -15.14
CA SER A 66 11.45 -1.82 -16.44
C SER A 66 10.25 -2.52 -17.11
N ARG A 67 9.93 -3.75 -16.70
CA ARG A 67 8.87 -4.57 -17.28
C ARG A 67 7.47 -4.07 -16.89
N PRO A 68 6.47 -4.22 -17.77
CA PRO A 68 5.10 -3.80 -17.50
C PRO A 68 4.43 -4.70 -16.44
N LEU A 69 3.49 -4.13 -15.67
CA LEU A 69 2.77 -4.86 -14.62
C LEU A 69 2.04 -6.11 -15.14
N SER A 70 1.49 -6.03 -16.35
CA SER A 70 0.78 -7.12 -17.02
C SER A 70 1.63 -8.38 -17.23
N GLU A 71 2.95 -8.24 -17.38
CA GLU A 71 3.88 -9.37 -17.55
C GLU A 71 4.38 -9.95 -16.23
N LEU A 72 4.24 -9.22 -15.13
CA LEU A 72 4.89 -9.53 -13.85
C LEU A 72 3.99 -10.30 -12.89
N GLY A 73 2.68 -10.40 -13.15
CA GLY A 73 1.73 -11.00 -12.21
C GLY A 73 1.67 -10.24 -10.87
N ALA A 74 1.90 -8.93 -10.92
CA ALA A 74 1.85 -8.04 -9.76
C ALA A 74 0.42 -7.58 -9.44
N VAL A 75 -0.48 -7.62 -10.41
CA VAL A 75 -1.83 -7.05 -10.31
C VAL A 75 -2.77 -8.02 -9.59
N THR A 76 -3.39 -7.53 -8.50
CA THR A 76 -4.54 -8.18 -7.88
C THR A 76 -5.82 -7.69 -8.54
N GLU A 77 -6.52 -8.58 -9.26
CA GLU A 77 -7.73 -8.24 -10.02
C GLU A 77 -9.00 -8.14 -9.17
N ASN A 78 -9.04 -8.84 -8.03
CA ASN A 78 -10.18 -8.82 -7.11
C ASN A 78 -10.14 -7.58 -6.24
N VAL A 79 -10.87 -6.55 -6.65
CA VAL A 79 -10.93 -5.26 -5.95
C VAL A 79 -12.29 -5.09 -5.28
N TYR A 80 -12.30 -5.10 -3.96
CA TYR A 80 -13.48 -4.71 -3.18
C TYR A 80 -13.56 -3.20 -3.03
N ALA A 81 -14.68 -2.61 -3.42
CA ALA A 81 -14.90 -1.17 -3.42
C ALA A 81 -16.07 -0.76 -2.53
N ILE A 82 -16.10 0.53 -2.20
CA ILE A 82 -17.27 1.22 -1.68
C ILE A 82 -17.77 2.23 -2.72
N THR A 83 -19.04 2.62 -2.62
CA THR A 83 -19.61 3.62 -3.52
C THR A 83 -19.40 5.05 -2.99
N ASP A 84 -19.54 6.05 -3.83
CA ASP A 84 -19.63 7.47 -3.45
C ASP A 84 -20.75 7.77 -2.44
N ARG A 85 -21.75 6.91 -2.33
CA ARG A 85 -22.85 7.03 -1.36
C ARG A 85 -22.60 6.29 -0.04
N THR A 86 -21.52 5.52 0.06
CA THR A 86 -21.20 4.76 1.28
C THR A 86 -20.76 5.71 2.39
N LYS A 87 -21.39 5.60 3.56
CA LYS A 87 -21.03 6.42 4.74
C LYS A 87 -19.73 5.98 5.39
N VAL A 88 -19.02 6.90 6.04
CA VAL A 88 -17.78 6.63 6.77
C VAL A 88 -17.95 5.47 7.76
N ILE A 89 -19.05 5.44 8.52
CA ILE A 89 -19.30 4.34 9.48
C ILE A 89 -19.40 2.97 8.80
N GLU A 90 -20.01 2.89 7.62
CA GLU A 90 -20.16 1.63 6.88
C GLU A 90 -18.84 1.25 6.21
N ALA A 91 -18.09 2.22 5.69
CA ALA A 91 -16.74 1.99 5.17
C ALA A 91 -15.80 1.41 6.26
N ILE A 92 -15.83 1.97 7.47
CA ILE A 92 -15.06 1.45 8.62
C ILE A 92 -15.48 0.02 8.97
N LYS A 93 -16.78 -0.26 9.02
CA LYS A 93 -17.29 -1.62 9.30
C LYS A 93 -16.84 -2.61 8.23
N CYS A 94 -16.96 -2.24 6.95
CA CYS A 94 -16.54 -3.06 5.81
C CYS A 94 -15.04 -3.36 5.85
N MET A 95 -14.21 -2.33 6.05
CA MET A 95 -12.76 -2.47 6.17
C MET A 95 -12.37 -3.38 7.33
N ARG A 96 -13.01 -3.22 8.49
CA ARG A 96 -12.76 -4.09 9.66
C ARG A 96 -13.17 -5.54 9.38
N ALA A 97 -14.34 -5.76 8.79
CA ALA A 97 -14.86 -7.10 8.51
C ALA A 97 -14.01 -7.89 7.50
N THR A 98 -13.31 -7.18 6.60
CA THR A 98 -12.48 -7.76 5.54
C THR A 98 -10.97 -7.59 5.76
N MET A 99 -10.56 -7.03 6.90
CA MET A 99 -9.17 -6.71 7.23
C MET A 99 -8.46 -5.84 6.17
N LEU A 100 -9.22 -4.99 5.46
CA LEU A 100 -8.70 -4.07 4.47
C LEU A 100 -8.24 -2.77 5.13
N ASN A 101 -7.04 -2.31 4.78
CA ASN A 101 -6.51 -1.02 5.24
C ASN A 101 -6.93 0.18 4.38
N ALA A 102 -7.46 -0.08 3.19
CA ALA A 102 -8.05 0.94 2.32
C ALA A 102 -9.00 0.28 1.32
N VAL A 103 -9.90 1.07 0.77
CA VAL A 103 -10.86 0.70 -0.28
C VAL A 103 -10.94 1.82 -1.32
N PRO A 104 -11.06 1.49 -2.62
CA PRO A 104 -11.37 2.48 -3.63
C PRO A 104 -12.82 2.93 -3.50
N ILE A 105 -13.06 4.20 -3.76
CA ILE A 105 -14.40 4.79 -3.88
C ILE A 105 -14.73 4.83 -5.36
N VAL A 106 -15.86 4.23 -5.73
CA VAL A 106 -16.32 4.15 -7.12
C VAL A 106 -17.69 4.80 -7.29
N THR A 107 -18.03 5.23 -8.50
CA THR A 107 -19.37 5.74 -8.81
C THR A 107 -20.42 4.63 -8.64
N ALA A 108 -21.49 4.92 -7.90
CA ALA A 108 -22.62 4.00 -7.78
C ALA A 108 -23.29 3.73 -9.15
N SER A 109 -23.74 2.49 -9.38
CA SER A 109 -24.57 2.20 -10.56
C SER A 109 -26.01 2.65 -10.30
N ASN A 110 -26.66 3.17 -11.35
CA ASN A 110 -28.09 3.47 -11.34
C ASN A 110 -28.94 2.29 -11.85
N ALA A 111 -28.32 1.20 -12.33
CA ALA A 111 -29.04 0.10 -12.99
C ALA A 111 -29.75 -0.85 -12.00
N HIS A 112 -29.26 -0.95 -10.78
CA HIS A 112 -29.85 -1.76 -9.70
C HIS A 112 -29.71 -1.03 -8.37
N GLU A 113 -30.62 -1.28 -7.44
CA GLU A 113 -30.54 -0.73 -6.09
C GLU A 113 -29.31 -1.33 -5.38
N GLU A 114 -28.22 -0.57 -5.32
CA GLU A 114 -26.98 -0.99 -4.68
C GLU A 114 -27.09 -0.80 -3.16
N ASP A 115 -26.82 -1.86 -2.39
CA ASP A 115 -26.66 -1.70 -0.95
C ASP A 115 -25.33 -0.99 -0.64
N HIS A 116 -25.41 0.31 -0.39
CA HIS A 116 -24.27 1.17 -0.08
C HIS A 116 -23.62 0.88 1.29
N LYS A 117 -24.10 -0.11 2.04
CA LYS A 117 -23.56 -0.52 3.36
C LYS A 117 -22.57 -1.67 3.28
N GLN A 118 -22.42 -2.31 2.12
CA GLN A 118 -21.51 -3.43 1.92
C GLN A 118 -20.45 -3.14 0.86
N LEU A 119 -19.42 -3.98 0.83
CA LEU A 119 -18.44 -3.96 -0.25
C LEU A 119 -19.07 -4.49 -1.53
N ILE A 120 -18.68 -3.88 -2.65
CA ILE A 120 -19.08 -4.31 -3.99
C ILE A 120 -17.85 -4.72 -4.80
N ASN A 121 -18.07 -5.38 -5.93
CA ASN A 121 -17.01 -5.57 -6.92
C ASN A 121 -16.69 -4.23 -7.57
N GLY A 122 -15.46 -3.75 -7.38
CA GLY A 122 -14.96 -2.50 -7.94
C GLY A 122 -14.54 -2.61 -9.41
N ARG A 123 -14.27 -3.80 -9.93
CA ARG A 123 -13.77 -3.96 -11.31
C ARG A 123 -14.80 -3.46 -12.32
N GLY A 124 -14.32 -2.73 -13.33
CA GLY A 124 -15.14 -2.09 -14.37
C GLY A 124 -15.90 -0.85 -13.87
N ARG A 125 -15.71 -0.43 -12.62
CA ARG A 125 -16.33 0.78 -12.07
C ARG A 125 -15.38 1.96 -12.17
N LYS A 126 -15.93 3.17 -12.36
CA LYS A 126 -15.16 4.40 -12.40
C LYS A 126 -14.58 4.71 -11.02
N LEU A 127 -13.25 4.75 -10.91
CA LEU A 127 -12.54 5.17 -9.70
C LEU A 127 -12.65 6.68 -9.52
N ILE A 128 -13.04 7.12 -8.33
CA ILE A 128 -13.20 8.54 -8.00
C ILE A 128 -12.60 8.94 -6.64
N GLY A 129 -12.22 7.98 -5.79
CA GLY A 129 -11.63 8.29 -4.49
C GLY A 129 -10.91 7.11 -3.85
N THR A 130 -10.31 7.35 -2.69
CA THR A 130 -9.72 6.30 -1.83
C THR A 130 -10.01 6.63 -0.39
N PHE A 131 -10.61 5.68 0.32
CA PHE A 131 -10.80 5.75 1.77
C PHE A 131 -9.88 4.74 2.46
N SER A 132 -9.16 5.18 3.49
CA SER A 132 -8.09 4.40 4.12
C SER A 132 -7.98 4.66 5.61
N SER A 133 -7.34 3.74 6.32
CA SER A 133 -7.10 3.89 7.76
C SER A 133 -6.23 5.10 8.11
N THR A 134 -5.44 5.61 7.17
CA THR A 134 -4.62 6.81 7.38
C THR A 134 -5.46 8.07 7.45
N ASP A 135 -6.63 8.09 6.80
CA ASP A 135 -7.53 9.24 6.79
C ASP A 135 -8.17 9.48 8.17
N LEU A 136 -8.23 8.43 8.99
CA LEU A 136 -8.79 8.46 10.33
C LEU A 136 -7.74 8.80 11.40
N ARG A 137 -6.46 9.00 11.03
CA ARG A 137 -5.39 9.27 12.01
C ARG A 137 -5.52 10.69 12.57
N GLY A 138 -5.14 10.84 13.84
CA GLY A 138 -5.10 12.14 14.50
C GLY A 138 -6.47 12.73 14.86
N SER A 139 -7.57 11.99 14.64
CA SER A 139 -8.91 12.44 15.01
C SER A 139 -9.20 12.18 16.48
N LEU A 140 -9.63 13.22 17.21
CA LEU A 140 -10.26 13.05 18.52
C LEU A 140 -11.60 12.32 18.34
N LEU A 141 -12.01 11.54 19.35
CA LEU A 141 -13.24 10.75 19.28
C LEU A 141 -14.48 11.61 18.94
N ALA A 142 -14.57 12.81 19.50
CA ALA A 142 -15.67 13.73 19.23
C ALA A 142 -15.70 14.21 17.77
N THR A 143 -14.54 14.45 17.16
CA THR A 143 -14.43 14.81 15.74
C THR A 143 -14.77 13.62 14.85
N LEU A 144 -14.32 12.42 15.22
CA LEU A 144 -14.64 11.20 14.48
C LEU A 144 -16.16 10.99 14.43
N GLN A 145 -16.88 11.22 15.54
CA GLN A 145 -18.34 11.07 15.61
C GLN A 145 -19.09 11.96 14.62
N SER A 146 -18.61 13.19 14.37
CA SER A 146 -19.25 14.08 13.39
C SER A 146 -19.02 13.65 11.95
N TRP A 147 -17.97 12.87 11.67
CA TRP A 147 -17.67 12.34 10.33
C TRP A 147 -18.42 11.06 9.99
N LEU A 148 -18.81 10.25 10.98
CA LEU A 148 -19.49 8.96 10.78
C LEU A 148 -20.71 9.02 9.82
N PRO A 149 -21.57 10.08 9.87
CA PRO A 149 -22.72 10.18 8.99
C PRO A 149 -22.41 10.64 7.55
N LEU A 150 -21.24 11.25 7.32
CA LEU A 150 -20.82 11.74 6.01
C LEU A 150 -20.58 10.58 5.04
N SER A 151 -20.67 10.85 3.73
CA SER A 151 -20.14 9.91 2.74
C SER A 151 -18.62 9.80 2.91
N ALA A 152 -18.06 8.63 2.60
CA ALA A 152 -16.62 8.43 2.63
C ALA A 152 -15.91 9.38 1.64
N LEU A 153 -16.55 9.71 0.52
CA LEU A 153 -16.03 10.66 -0.46
C LEU A 153 -15.91 12.06 0.13
N ASP A 154 -17.01 12.62 0.63
CA ASP A 154 -17.04 13.97 1.23
C ASP A 154 -16.07 14.07 2.40
N PHE A 155 -16.00 13.01 3.22
CA PHE A 155 -15.05 12.93 4.31
C PHE A 155 -13.60 13.01 3.80
N THR A 156 -13.23 12.23 2.78
CA THR A 156 -11.86 12.23 2.25
C THR A 156 -11.47 13.57 1.63
N GLU A 157 -12.42 14.28 1.01
CA GLU A 157 -12.22 15.63 0.51
C GLU A 157 -12.05 16.64 1.66
N TYR A 158 -12.90 16.53 2.69
CA TYR A 158 -12.82 17.39 3.88
C TYR A 158 -11.49 17.28 4.59
N VAL A 159 -11.02 16.05 4.90
CA VAL A 159 -9.75 15.87 5.63
C VAL A 159 -8.54 16.27 4.81
N SER A 160 -8.60 16.16 3.47
CA SER A 160 -7.50 16.60 2.59
C SER A 160 -7.23 18.10 2.67
N LYS A 161 -8.20 18.91 3.12
CA LYS A 161 -8.08 20.36 3.34
C LYS A 161 -7.68 20.71 4.78
N GLY A 162 -7.51 19.71 5.65
CA GLY A 162 -7.21 19.92 7.08
C GLY A 162 -5.75 20.31 7.34
N PRO A 163 -5.43 20.85 8.53
CA PRO A 163 -4.07 21.30 8.90
C PRO A 163 -3.00 20.21 8.78
N LEU A 164 -3.37 18.95 8.97
CA LEU A 164 -2.46 17.79 8.83
C LEU A 164 -2.02 17.54 7.38
N TYR A 165 -2.76 18.08 6.40
CA TYR A 165 -2.51 17.94 4.96
C TYR A 165 -2.33 19.31 4.27
N ALA A 166 -2.27 20.40 5.04
CA ALA A 166 -2.22 21.78 4.54
C ALA A 166 -0.91 22.14 3.79
N SER A 167 0.09 21.27 3.79
CA SER A 167 1.30 21.42 2.99
C SER A 167 1.10 21.08 1.51
N SER A 168 -0.04 20.50 1.11
CA SER A 168 -0.39 20.29 -0.29
C SER A 168 -1.57 21.16 -0.69
N ASP A 169 -1.31 22.24 -1.42
CA ASP A 169 -2.32 23.15 -2.01
C ASP A 169 -3.09 22.52 -3.20
N SER A 170 -3.02 21.18 -3.32
CA SER A 170 -3.56 20.40 -4.42
C SER A 170 -4.60 19.42 -3.91
N PRO A 171 -5.74 19.26 -4.63
CA PRO A 171 -6.73 18.25 -4.27
C PRO A 171 -6.10 16.87 -4.18
N ARG A 172 -6.62 16.02 -3.29
CA ARG A 172 -6.16 14.64 -3.13
C ARG A 172 -6.17 13.91 -4.47
N GLN A 173 -5.00 13.65 -5.01
CA GLN A 173 -4.87 12.99 -6.31
C GLN A 173 -5.06 11.48 -6.18
N LEU A 174 -5.79 10.89 -7.13
CA LEU A 174 -5.85 9.45 -7.29
C LEU A 174 -4.48 8.92 -7.71
N VAL A 175 -3.92 8.00 -6.93
CA VAL A 175 -2.67 7.33 -7.30
C VAL A 175 -3.03 6.08 -8.12
N THR A 176 -2.88 6.22 -9.44
CA THR A 176 -3.29 5.21 -10.43
C THR A 176 -2.16 4.86 -11.38
N CYS A 177 -2.22 3.69 -12.01
CA CYS A 177 -1.38 3.28 -13.13
C CYS A 177 -2.19 2.46 -14.14
N LEU A 178 -1.60 2.24 -15.31
CA LEU A 178 -2.14 1.36 -16.34
C LEU A 178 -1.54 -0.06 -16.18
N PRO A 179 -2.18 -1.11 -16.70
CA PRO A 179 -1.58 -2.45 -16.77
C PRO A 179 -0.22 -2.47 -17.51
N GLU A 180 -0.03 -1.56 -18.46
CA GLU A 180 1.17 -1.41 -19.27
C GLU A 180 2.23 -0.51 -18.62
N SER A 181 1.91 0.16 -17.50
CA SER A 181 2.90 0.92 -16.73
C SER A 181 4.02 0.00 -16.26
N SER A 182 5.26 0.49 -16.29
CA SER A 182 6.41 -0.23 -15.76
C SER A 182 6.34 -0.33 -14.24
N LEU A 183 6.97 -1.36 -13.67
CA LEU A 183 7.08 -1.47 -12.23
C LEU A 183 7.85 -0.29 -11.61
N THR A 184 8.84 0.28 -12.33
CA THR A 184 9.54 1.52 -11.93
C THR A 184 8.57 2.68 -11.72
N GLU A 185 7.66 2.93 -12.67
CA GLU A 185 6.66 4.00 -12.56
C GLU A 185 5.76 3.80 -11.32
N VAL A 186 5.40 2.56 -11.04
CA VAL A 186 4.53 2.20 -9.92
C VAL A 186 5.25 2.37 -8.58
N ILE A 187 6.52 1.97 -8.51
CA ILE A 187 7.39 2.21 -7.34
C ILE A 187 7.54 3.71 -7.11
N ASP A 188 7.83 4.49 -8.15
CA ASP A 188 7.97 5.94 -8.04
C ASP A 188 6.69 6.59 -7.50
N LYS A 189 5.53 6.26 -8.07
CA LYS A 189 4.22 6.74 -7.60
C LYS A 189 3.96 6.37 -6.13
N ALA A 190 4.22 5.12 -5.76
CA ALA A 190 4.01 4.64 -4.39
C ALA A 190 4.89 5.39 -3.37
N VAL A 191 6.17 5.56 -3.69
CA VAL A 191 7.16 6.23 -2.82
C VAL A 191 6.89 7.72 -2.73
N THR A 192 6.71 8.41 -3.87
CA THR A 192 6.54 9.87 -3.92
C THR A 192 5.21 10.33 -3.32
N LYS A 193 4.13 9.55 -3.52
CA LYS A 193 2.81 9.84 -2.94
C LYS A 193 2.61 9.22 -1.56
N HIS A 194 3.61 8.52 -1.03
CA HIS A 194 3.56 7.83 0.26
C HIS A 194 2.35 6.91 0.42
N VAL A 195 1.95 6.20 -0.66
CA VAL A 195 0.81 5.29 -0.65
C VAL A 195 1.26 3.83 -0.56
N HIS A 196 0.44 3.01 0.08
CA HIS A 196 0.71 1.58 0.27
C HIS A 196 0.18 0.70 -0.87
N ARG A 197 -0.51 1.31 -1.84
CA ARG A 197 -1.07 0.65 -3.00
C ARG A 197 -1.31 1.67 -4.11
N VAL A 198 -1.26 1.19 -5.34
CA VAL A 198 -1.61 1.94 -6.55
C VAL A 198 -2.79 1.23 -7.21
N TRP A 199 -3.82 1.98 -7.59
CA TRP A 199 -4.97 1.41 -8.29
C TRP A 199 -4.64 1.23 -9.77
N VAL A 200 -4.93 0.05 -10.31
CA VAL A 200 -4.75 -0.22 -11.74
C VAL A 200 -6.06 0.09 -12.43
N VAL A 201 -6.01 0.98 -13.42
CA VAL A 201 -7.18 1.41 -14.20
C VAL A 201 -6.94 1.22 -15.69
N ASP A 202 -8.01 1.13 -16.47
CA ASP A 202 -7.93 1.21 -17.93
C ASP A 202 -7.81 2.66 -18.43
N GLN A 203 -7.76 2.84 -19.76
CA GLN A 203 -7.68 4.14 -20.42
C GLN A 203 -8.92 5.03 -20.15
N GLN A 204 -10.04 4.45 -19.76
CA GLN A 204 -11.26 5.17 -19.39
C GLN A 204 -11.31 5.50 -17.88
N GLY A 205 -10.32 5.04 -17.11
CA GLY A 205 -10.22 5.18 -15.67
C GLY A 205 -11.16 4.24 -14.90
N LEU A 206 -11.58 3.13 -15.51
CA LEU A 206 -12.31 2.07 -14.82
C LEU A 206 -11.31 1.16 -14.12
N LEU A 207 -11.65 0.70 -12.91
CA LEU A 207 -10.79 -0.20 -12.15
C LEU A 207 -10.59 -1.54 -12.86
N VAL A 208 -9.33 -1.93 -12.99
CA VAL A 208 -8.91 -3.25 -13.44
C VAL A 208 -8.40 -4.07 -12.25
N GLY A 209 -7.69 -3.43 -11.32
CA GLY A 209 -7.03 -4.10 -10.21
C GLY A 209 -6.37 -3.15 -9.23
N LEU A 210 -5.46 -3.69 -8.40
CA LEU A 210 -4.54 -2.92 -7.58
C LEU A 210 -3.18 -3.59 -7.53
N VAL A 211 -2.14 -2.81 -7.23
CA VAL A 211 -0.80 -3.31 -6.87
C VAL A 211 -0.45 -2.77 -5.49
N SER A 212 -0.18 -3.66 -4.52
CA SER A 212 0.28 -3.28 -3.19
C SER A 212 1.81 -3.31 -3.07
N LEU A 213 2.38 -2.70 -2.02
CA LEU A 213 3.83 -2.85 -1.77
C LEU A 213 4.23 -4.32 -1.58
N THR A 214 3.34 -5.14 -1.02
CA THR A 214 3.56 -6.59 -0.87
C THR A 214 3.70 -7.27 -2.24
N ASP A 215 2.87 -6.89 -3.21
CA ASP A 215 2.94 -7.43 -4.58
C ASP A 215 4.24 -7.02 -5.28
N ILE A 216 4.64 -5.76 -5.15
CA ILE A 216 5.89 -5.23 -5.70
C ILE A 216 7.08 -6.01 -5.14
N ILE A 217 7.17 -6.14 -3.81
CA ILE A 217 8.26 -6.85 -3.15
C ILE A 217 8.30 -8.33 -3.55
N ARG A 218 7.12 -8.97 -3.64
CA ARG A 218 7.00 -10.37 -4.08
C ARG A 218 7.56 -10.56 -5.47
N VAL A 219 7.19 -9.71 -6.42
CA VAL A 219 7.66 -9.81 -7.81
C VAL A 219 9.17 -9.61 -7.90
N ILE A 220 9.71 -8.55 -7.29
CA ILE A 220 11.15 -8.28 -7.33
C ILE A 220 11.92 -9.45 -6.72
N ARG A 221 11.46 -9.97 -5.57
CA ARG A 221 12.08 -11.11 -4.90
C ARG A 221 12.10 -12.36 -5.78
N LEU A 222 10.96 -12.70 -6.40
CA LEU A 222 10.88 -13.89 -7.25
C LEU A 222 11.80 -13.77 -8.47
N SER A 223 11.88 -12.59 -9.09
CA SER A 223 12.76 -12.35 -10.23
C SER A 223 14.25 -12.48 -9.86
N LEU A 224 14.68 -11.89 -8.74
CA LEU A 224 16.05 -12.03 -8.24
C LEU A 224 16.43 -13.50 -7.96
N GLN A 225 15.48 -14.29 -7.47
CA GLN A 225 15.69 -15.73 -7.23
C GLN A 225 15.76 -16.55 -8.52
N SER A 226 15.03 -16.17 -9.56
CA SER A 226 15.14 -16.84 -10.86
C SER A 226 16.46 -16.54 -11.57
N GLU A 227 16.94 -15.29 -11.52
CA GLU A 227 18.23 -14.91 -12.12
C GLU A 227 19.40 -15.59 -11.42
N SER A 228 19.36 -15.68 -10.09
CA SER A 228 20.37 -16.39 -9.30
C SER A 228 20.43 -17.91 -9.56
N ARG A 229 19.37 -18.50 -10.16
CA ARG A 229 19.33 -19.93 -10.54
C ARG A 229 19.77 -20.16 -11.99
N MET A 230 19.88 -19.11 -12.79
CA MET A 230 20.30 -19.17 -14.19
C MET A 230 21.79 -18.87 -14.38
N MET A 231 22.46 -18.34 -13.35
CA MET A 231 23.92 -18.23 -13.24
C MET A 231 24.51 -19.45 -12.54
#